data_AF-A0A251MVS9-F1
#
_entry.id   AF-A0A251MVS9-F1
#
_cell.length_a   1.000
_cell.length_b   1.000
_cell.length_c   1.000
_cell.angle_alpha   90.00
_cell.angle_beta   90.00
_cell.angle_gamma   90.00
#
_symmetry.space_group_name_H-M   'P 1'
#
loop_
_entity.id
_entity.type
_entity.pdbx_description
1 polymer ?
#
loop_
_entity_poly.entity_id
_entity_poly.type
_entity_poly.pdbx_seq_one_letter_code
_entity_poly.pdbx_strand_id
1 'polypeptide(L)'
;MRNVQSALSAASLGGKVRVSTVHAMTLLAQSDPPSSGRFKPGFQDVLKGLLAFQRDNGSPFAVNPYPFFAYQSDPRPETLAFCLFQPNAGRVDAGTGIKYMNMFDAQVDGVRSALNAIGFNDIEILIAETGWPYRGDSNEVGPSVENARAYNGNLIAHLRSQVGTPLMPGKSVETYIFALYDEDLKPGGTSERSFGLYKPDLTVTYDVGLSKSSQTPSTPSTSTPTTPRVTPSPKPSSAWCVPKAGVSDAQLQANLDYACGHGIDCSAIQPGGACFDPNTVASHAAYAMNLYYHTVGTIPLNCDFSQTATLTSSNPSYNACTYPGGNT
;
A
#
# COMPACT_ATOMS: atom_id res chain seq x y z
N MET A 1 -27.52 17.17 -5.18
CA MET A 1 -26.28 17.90 -4.80
C MET A 1 -26.57 19.35 -4.38
N ARG A 2 -27.09 20.23 -5.25
CA ARG A 2 -27.37 21.64 -4.92
C ARG A 2 -28.19 21.85 -3.64
N ASN A 3 -29.34 21.19 -3.50
CA ASN A 3 -30.18 21.32 -2.29
C ASN A 3 -29.46 20.90 -1.00
N VAL A 4 -28.65 19.84 -1.06
CA VAL A 4 -27.85 19.38 0.08
C VAL A 4 -26.79 20.43 0.44
N GLN A 5 -26.11 20.99 -0.56
CA GLN A 5 -25.15 22.07 -0.34
C GLN A 5 -25.80 23.33 0.24
N SER A 6 -26.98 23.72 -0.26
CA SER A 6 -27.74 24.84 0.29
C SER A 6 -28.12 24.61 1.76
N ALA A 7 -28.54 23.38 2.11
CA ALA A 7 -28.84 23.02 3.50
C ALA A 7 -27.59 23.06 4.40
N LEU A 8 -26.45 22.54 3.93
CA LEU A 8 -25.17 22.61 4.65
C LEU A 8 -24.72 24.06 4.85
N SER A 9 -24.83 24.90 3.82
CA SER A 9 -24.50 26.32 3.91
C SER A 9 -25.42 27.04 4.91
N ALA A 10 -26.73 26.78 4.88
CA ALA A 10 -27.69 27.33 5.83
C ALA A 10 -27.39 26.91 7.28
N ALA A 11 -26.85 25.70 7.47
CA ALA A 11 -26.40 25.19 8.76
C ALA A 11 -24.97 25.63 9.15
N SER A 12 -24.33 26.53 8.39
CA SER A 12 -22.93 26.96 8.61
C SER A 12 -21.90 25.81 8.56
N LEU A 13 -22.21 24.77 7.79
CA LEU A 13 -21.37 23.62 7.48
C LEU A 13 -20.80 23.67 6.05
N GLY A 14 -21.19 24.66 5.24
CA GLY A 14 -20.62 24.88 3.91
C GLY A 14 -19.10 25.01 3.95
N GLY A 15 -18.40 24.29 3.07
CA GLY A 15 -16.93 24.21 3.04
C GLY A 15 -16.30 23.29 4.10
N LYS A 16 -17.03 22.93 5.16
CA LYS A 16 -16.61 21.94 6.18
C LYS A 16 -17.06 20.53 5.81
N VAL A 17 -18.30 20.40 5.33
CA VAL A 17 -18.86 19.18 4.77
C VAL A 17 -19.00 19.39 3.27
N ARG A 18 -18.32 18.55 2.48
CA ARG A 18 -18.27 18.66 1.02
C ARG A 18 -19.28 17.71 0.39
N VAL A 19 -20.00 18.19 -0.63
CA VAL A 19 -21.00 17.40 -1.35
C VAL A 19 -20.38 16.89 -2.64
N SER A 20 -20.19 15.57 -2.74
CA SER A 20 -19.74 14.91 -3.96
C SER A 20 -20.71 13.79 -4.38
N THR A 21 -20.32 13.02 -5.39
CA THR A 21 -20.96 11.79 -5.84
C THR A 21 -19.87 10.80 -6.22
N VAL A 22 -20.15 9.51 -6.07
CA VAL A 22 -19.20 8.43 -6.34
C VAL A 22 -19.40 7.89 -7.75
N HIS A 23 -18.31 7.54 -8.42
CA HIS A 23 -18.30 7.04 -9.79
C HIS A 23 -17.54 5.72 -9.93
N ALA A 24 -18.03 4.84 -10.79
CA ALA A 24 -17.26 3.67 -11.23
C ALA A 24 -16.31 4.03 -12.36
N MET A 25 -15.23 3.27 -12.53
CA MET A 25 -14.30 3.41 -13.66
C MET A 25 -14.97 3.25 -15.03
N THR A 26 -16.13 2.58 -15.09
CA THR A 26 -16.95 2.43 -16.31
C THR A 26 -17.49 3.74 -16.87
N LEU A 27 -17.34 4.86 -16.16
CA LEU A 27 -17.59 6.21 -16.66
C LEU A 27 -16.61 6.62 -17.77
N LEU A 28 -15.39 6.07 -17.73
CA LEU A 28 -14.37 6.29 -18.75
C LEU A 28 -14.70 5.48 -20.01
N ALA A 29 -14.55 6.10 -21.18
CA ALA A 29 -14.57 5.37 -22.44
C ALA A 29 -13.27 4.59 -22.63
N GLN A 30 -12.16 5.21 -22.23
CA GLN A 30 -10.82 4.73 -22.48
C GLN A 30 -9.91 5.23 -21.36
N SER A 31 -9.02 4.37 -20.88
CA SER A 31 -8.15 4.60 -19.73
C SER A 31 -6.81 3.85 -19.81
N ASP A 32 -6.54 3.19 -20.94
CA ASP A 32 -5.30 2.48 -21.20
C ASP A 32 -4.79 2.87 -22.62
N PRO A 33 -3.61 3.52 -22.74
CA PRO A 33 -2.75 3.94 -21.63
C PRO A 33 -3.38 5.08 -20.80
N PRO A 34 -2.93 5.32 -19.55
CA PRO A 34 -3.50 6.33 -18.65
C PRO A 34 -3.65 7.73 -19.26
N SER A 35 -2.65 8.19 -20.01
CA SER A 35 -2.64 9.50 -20.70
C SER A 35 -3.79 9.68 -21.69
N SER A 36 -4.36 8.57 -22.15
CA SER A 36 -5.50 8.60 -23.06
C SER A 36 -6.81 8.89 -22.30
N GLY A 37 -6.86 8.73 -20.97
CA GLY A 37 -8.04 8.87 -20.13
C GLY A 37 -9.09 9.86 -20.61
N ARG A 38 -10.32 9.39 -20.85
CA ARG A 38 -11.44 10.22 -21.35
C ARG A 38 -12.80 9.68 -20.94
N PHE A 39 -13.69 10.58 -20.53
CA PHE A 39 -15.08 10.24 -20.19
C PHE A 39 -15.88 9.85 -21.44
N LYS A 40 -16.84 8.93 -21.28
CA LYS A 40 -17.76 8.58 -22.36
C LYS A 40 -18.49 9.82 -22.88
N PRO A 41 -18.58 10.02 -24.22
CA PRO A 41 -19.17 11.22 -24.81
C PRO A 41 -20.58 11.54 -24.28
N GLY A 42 -21.42 10.52 -24.10
CA GLY A 42 -22.80 10.67 -23.60
C GLY A 42 -22.94 11.19 -22.17
N PHE A 43 -21.85 11.24 -21.38
CA PHE A 43 -21.87 11.76 -20.00
C PHE A 43 -21.20 13.14 -19.86
N GLN A 44 -20.52 13.65 -20.89
CA GLN A 44 -19.67 14.83 -20.74
C GLN A 44 -20.42 16.09 -20.31
N ASP A 45 -21.60 16.35 -20.86
CA ASP A 45 -22.35 17.58 -20.51
C ASP A 45 -22.82 17.56 -19.05
N VAL A 46 -23.32 16.42 -18.59
CA VAL A 46 -23.71 16.23 -17.19
C VAL A 46 -22.48 16.32 -16.27
N LEU A 47 -21.37 15.69 -16.65
CA LEU A 47 -20.13 15.73 -15.88
C LEU A 47 -19.56 17.14 -15.79
N LYS A 48 -19.57 17.94 -16.85
CA LYS A 48 -19.10 19.34 -16.82
C LYS A 48 -19.91 20.16 -15.82
N GLY A 49 -21.24 20.04 -15.81
CA GLY A 49 -22.09 20.73 -14.84
C GLY A 49 -21.85 20.26 -13.40
N LEU A 50 -21.60 18.96 -13.22
CA LEU A 50 -21.29 18.35 -11.93
C LEU A 50 -19.91 18.77 -11.39
N LEU A 51 -18.89 18.77 -12.25
CA LEU A 51 -17.53 19.17 -11.93
C LEU A 51 -17.43 20.68 -11.67
N ALA A 52 -18.18 21.51 -12.39
CA ALA A 52 -18.30 22.94 -12.08
C ALA A 52 -18.87 23.14 -10.67
N PHE A 53 -19.95 22.42 -10.33
CA PHE A 53 -20.49 22.44 -8.97
C PHE A 53 -19.46 21.97 -7.93
N GLN A 54 -18.71 20.89 -8.21
CA GLN A 54 -17.68 20.39 -7.30
C GLN A 54 -16.56 21.42 -7.11
N ARG A 55 -16.06 22.04 -8.19
CA ARG A 55 -15.05 23.10 -8.16
C ARG A 55 -15.50 24.28 -7.29
N ASP A 56 -16.71 24.79 -7.55
CA ASP A 56 -17.27 25.95 -6.84
C ASP A 56 -17.43 25.70 -5.33
N ASN A 57 -17.52 24.43 -4.92
CA ASN A 57 -17.71 24.03 -3.53
C ASN A 57 -16.49 23.27 -2.94
N GLY A 58 -15.34 23.27 -3.64
CA GLY A 58 -14.12 22.58 -3.21
C GLY A 58 -14.31 21.09 -2.92
N SER A 59 -15.25 20.43 -3.61
CA SER A 59 -15.58 19.02 -3.43
C SER A 59 -14.75 18.15 -4.39
N PRO A 60 -14.29 16.96 -3.97
CA PRO A 60 -13.47 16.10 -4.83
C PRO A 60 -14.33 15.36 -5.86
N PHE A 61 -13.69 14.85 -6.90
CA PHE A 61 -14.23 13.82 -7.77
C PHE A 61 -13.99 12.46 -7.13
N ALA A 62 -15.05 11.81 -6.64
CA ALA A 62 -14.95 10.51 -5.98
C ALA A 62 -15.12 9.36 -6.98
N VAL A 63 -14.20 8.40 -6.97
CA VAL A 63 -14.17 7.29 -7.92
C VAL A 63 -13.72 5.98 -7.26
N ASN A 64 -14.16 4.86 -7.82
CA ASN A 64 -13.86 3.51 -7.32
C ASN A 64 -13.00 2.73 -8.32
N PRO A 65 -11.67 2.92 -8.32
CA PRO A 65 -10.74 2.09 -9.08
C PRO A 65 -10.56 0.74 -8.39
N TYR A 66 -10.68 -0.35 -9.15
CA TYR A 66 -10.47 -1.70 -8.65
C TYR A 66 -9.48 -2.43 -9.57
N PRO A 67 -8.19 -2.51 -9.19
CA PRO A 67 -7.21 -3.35 -9.86
C PRO A 67 -7.60 -4.83 -9.93
N PHE A 68 -8.43 -5.30 -8.98
CA PHE A 68 -9.00 -6.65 -8.98
C PHE A 68 -9.78 -6.96 -10.27
N PHE A 69 -10.73 -6.11 -10.68
CA PHE A 69 -11.51 -6.34 -11.89
C PHE A 69 -10.66 -6.25 -13.18
N ALA A 70 -9.62 -5.42 -13.15
CA ALA A 70 -8.65 -5.36 -14.25
C ALA A 70 -7.86 -6.68 -14.38
N TYR A 71 -7.45 -7.28 -13.26
CA TYR A 71 -6.81 -8.59 -13.26
C TYR A 71 -7.76 -9.72 -13.69
N GLN A 72 -9.02 -9.70 -13.26
CA GLN A 72 -10.01 -10.70 -13.71
C GLN A 72 -10.19 -10.71 -15.24
N SER A 73 -10.08 -9.53 -15.87
CA SER A 73 -10.19 -9.39 -17.33
C SER A 73 -8.91 -9.82 -18.07
N ASP A 74 -7.78 -9.91 -17.37
CA ASP A 74 -6.47 -10.23 -17.94
C ASP A 74 -5.61 -11.00 -16.91
N PRO A 75 -5.88 -12.30 -16.68
CA PRO A 75 -5.38 -13.05 -15.53
C PRO A 75 -3.93 -13.54 -15.68
N ARG A 76 -3.07 -12.78 -16.36
CA ARG A 76 -1.66 -13.13 -16.54
C ARG A 76 -0.83 -12.80 -15.28
N PRO A 77 0.24 -13.56 -14.96
CA PRO A 77 1.05 -13.33 -13.77
C PRO A 77 1.64 -11.92 -13.67
N GLU A 78 2.07 -11.33 -14.79
CA GLU A 78 2.59 -9.96 -14.84
C GLU A 78 1.51 -8.91 -14.54
N THR A 79 0.25 -9.19 -14.90
CA THR A 79 -0.88 -8.32 -14.56
C THR A 79 -1.20 -8.44 -13.07
N LEU A 80 -1.12 -9.64 -12.49
CA LEU A 80 -1.29 -9.83 -11.05
C LEU A 80 -0.25 -9.02 -10.27
N ALA A 81 1.03 -9.18 -10.61
CA ALA A 81 2.12 -8.46 -9.94
C ALA A 81 1.94 -6.94 -10.04
N PHE A 82 1.53 -6.46 -11.22
CA PHE A 82 1.21 -5.04 -11.45
C PHE A 82 0.00 -4.56 -10.63
N CYS A 83 -1.04 -5.38 -10.47
CA CYS A 83 -2.20 -5.04 -9.66
C CYS A 83 -1.93 -5.08 -8.15
N LEU A 84 -1.03 -5.95 -7.69
CA LEU A 84 -0.69 -6.16 -6.28
C LEU A 84 0.48 -5.30 -5.79
N PHE A 85 0.97 -4.35 -6.59
CA PHE A 85 2.16 -3.53 -6.28
C PHE A 85 3.43 -4.37 -6.05
N GLN A 86 3.50 -5.58 -6.59
CA GLN A 86 4.67 -6.44 -6.49
C GLN A 86 5.73 -6.06 -7.53
N PRO A 87 7.00 -6.48 -7.37
CA PRO A 87 8.03 -6.27 -8.37
C PRO A 87 7.58 -6.75 -9.76
N ASN A 88 7.65 -5.86 -10.75
CA ASN A 88 7.25 -6.13 -12.12
C ASN A 88 8.01 -5.21 -13.09
N ALA A 89 7.91 -5.49 -14.39
CA ALA A 89 8.62 -4.72 -15.41
C ALA A 89 8.10 -3.29 -15.59
N GLY A 90 6.95 -2.93 -15.01
CA GLY A 90 6.19 -1.71 -15.24
C GLY A 90 5.52 -1.70 -16.62
N ARG A 91 4.62 -0.74 -16.83
CA ARG A 91 3.95 -0.48 -18.11
C ARG A 91 4.25 0.94 -18.55
N VAL A 92 4.83 1.09 -19.75
CA VAL A 92 5.14 2.40 -20.32
C VAL A 92 3.90 2.92 -21.04
N ASP A 93 3.44 4.09 -20.62
CA ASP A 93 2.38 4.84 -21.27
C ASP A 93 2.86 5.34 -22.64
N ALA A 94 2.27 4.82 -23.72
CA ALA A 94 2.71 5.11 -25.08
C ALA A 94 2.51 6.58 -25.50
N GLY A 95 1.62 7.33 -24.83
CA GLY A 95 1.36 8.74 -25.15
C GLY A 95 2.31 9.72 -24.46
N THR A 96 2.82 9.37 -23.27
CA THR A 96 3.63 10.26 -22.43
C THR A 96 5.03 9.75 -22.12
N GLY A 97 5.29 8.46 -22.32
CA GLY A 97 6.53 7.78 -21.91
C GLY A 97 6.61 7.52 -20.40
N ILE A 98 5.58 7.87 -19.62
CA ILE A 98 5.54 7.62 -18.18
C ILE A 98 5.48 6.12 -17.93
N LYS A 99 6.35 5.62 -17.06
CA LYS A 99 6.35 4.22 -16.63
C LYS A 99 5.55 4.06 -15.35
N TYR A 100 4.40 3.41 -15.44
CA TYR A 100 3.60 3.02 -14.28
C TYR A 100 4.12 1.71 -13.71
N MET A 101 4.23 1.63 -12.38
CA MET A 101 4.73 0.45 -11.67
C MET A 101 3.62 -0.36 -11.00
N ASN A 102 2.40 0.19 -10.93
CA ASN A 102 1.23 -0.51 -10.40
C ASN A 102 -0.06 -0.05 -11.10
N MET A 103 -1.10 -0.88 -11.02
CA MET A 103 -2.41 -0.64 -11.65
C MET A 103 -3.20 0.49 -10.99
N PHE A 104 -3.06 0.68 -9.68
CA PHE A 104 -3.78 1.72 -8.95
C PHE A 104 -3.42 3.10 -9.48
N ASP A 105 -2.13 3.42 -9.55
CA ASP A 105 -1.63 4.68 -10.11
C ASP A 105 -2.08 4.87 -11.55
N ALA A 106 -2.02 3.81 -12.37
CA ALA A 106 -2.46 3.86 -13.76
C ALA A 106 -3.96 4.16 -13.89
N GLN A 107 -4.81 3.55 -13.05
CA GLN A 107 -6.24 3.81 -13.03
C GLN A 107 -6.57 5.22 -12.55
N VAL A 108 -5.91 5.67 -11.47
CA VAL A 108 -6.10 7.02 -10.91
C VAL A 108 -5.64 8.09 -11.91
N ASP A 109 -4.51 7.90 -12.58
CA ASP A 109 -4.01 8.84 -13.58
C ASP A 109 -4.79 8.77 -14.91
N GLY A 110 -5.45 7.66 -15.20
CA GLY A 110 -6.49 7.57 -16.22
C GLY A 110 -7.67 8.51 -15.92
N VAL A 111 -8.09 8.60 -14.66
CA VAL A 111 -9.12 9.56 -14.22
C VAL A 111 -8.59 11.00 -14.28
N ARG A 112 -7.36 11.25 -13.80
CA ARG A 112 -6.73 12.58 -13.89
C ARG A 112 -6.66 13.08 -15.34
N SER A 113 -6.24 12.22 -16.26
CA SER A 113 -6.19 12.53 -17.69
C SER A 113 -7.58 12.88 -18.25
N ALA A 114 -8.61 12.14 -17.84
CA ALA A 114 -9.99 12.41 -18.25
C ALA A 114 -10.51 13.76 -17.74
N LEU A 115 -10.22 14.11 -16.48
CA LEU A 115 -10.54 15.43 -15.92
C LEU A 115 -9.81 16.55 -16.65
N ASN A 116 -8.51 16.37 -16.91
CA ASN A 116 -7.69 17.33 -17.66
C ASN A 116 -8.25 17.57 -19.07
N ALA A 117 -8.65 16.50 -19.77
CA ALA A 117 -9.17 16.57 -21.14
C ALA A 117 -10.45 17.41 -21.28
N ILE A 118 -11.21 17.61 -20.20
CA ILE A 118 -12.40 18.46 -20.18
C ILE A 118 -12.24 19.74 -19.35
N GLY A 119 -10.99 20.10 -19.00
CA GLY A 119 -10.65 21.38 -18.36
C GLY A 119 -10.85 21.43 -16.84
N PHE A 120 -10.83 20.28 -16.15
CA PHE A 120 -10.99 20.15 -14.70
C PHE A 120 -9.73 19.62 -13.99
N ASN A 121 -8.58 20.20 -14.34
CA ASN A 121 -7.27 19.79 -13.84
C ASN A 121 -7.01 20.11 -12.35
N ASP A 122 -7.78 21.01 -11.77
CA ASP A 122 -7.72 21.47 -10.39
C ASP A 122 -8.61 20.66 -9.42
N ILE A 123 -9.52 19.83 -9.93
CA ILE A 123 -10.38 19.00 -9.10
C ILE A 123 -9.56 17.89 -8.44
N GLU A 124 -9.63 17.80 -7.12
CA GLU A 124 -9.03 16.71 -6.34
C GLU A 124 -9.72 15.38 -6.61
N ILE A 125 -8.96 14.28 -6.62
CA ILE A 125 -9.50 12.93 -6.74
C ILE A 125 -9.57 12.31 -5.35
N LEU A 126 -10.70 11.68 -5.06
CA LEU A 126 -10.94 10.89 -3.86
C LEU A 126 -11.20 9.44 -4.27
N ILE A 127 -10.51 8.49 -3.66
CA ILE A 127 -10.80 7.07 -3.87
C ILE A 127 -11.84 6.64 -2.85
N ALA A 128 -13.10 6.57 -3.27
CA ALA A 128 -14.20 6.27 -2.36
C ALA A 128 -14.28 4.78 -2.02
N GLU A 129 -13.87 3.90 -2.93
CA GLU A 129 -13.77 2.46 -2.67
C GLU A 129 -12.66 1.83 -3.51
N THR A 130 -11.85 0.99 -2.89
CA THR A 130 -10.99 0.02 -3.57
C THR A 130 -10.67 -1.14 -2.63
N GLY A 131 -10.47 -2.34 -3.16
CA GLY A 131 -10.17 -3.51 -2.37
C GLY A 131 -9.90 -4.74 -3.22
N TRP A 132 -9.72 -5.87 -2.55
CA TRP A 132 -9.49 -7.16 -3.18
C TRP A 132 -10.13 -8.26 -2.34
N PRO A 133 -10.98 -9.13 -2.92
CA PRO A 133 -11.69 -10.15 -2.17
C PRO A 133 -10.75 -11.31 -1.80
N TYR A 134 -10.87 -11.87 -0.60
CA TYR A 134 -10.01 -12.98 -0.16
C TYR A 134 -10.52 -14.36 -0.56
N ARG A 135 -11.76 -14.44 -1.04
CA ARG A 135 -12.42 -15.68 -1.45
C ARG A 135 -13.41 -15.38 -2.56
N GLY A 136 -13.56 -16.30 -3.50
CA GLY A 136 -14.53 -16.22 -4.59
C GLY A 136 -15.05 -17.60 -4.96
N ASP A 137 -15.96 -17.64 -5.92
CA ASP A 137 -16.44 -18.87 -6.53
C ASP A 137 -15.33 -19.52 -7.36
N SER A 138 -15.48 -20.81 -7.69
CA SER A 138 -14.45 -21.58 -8.42
C SER A 138 -14.06 -21.02 -9.79
N ASN A 139 -14.91 -20.18 -10.38
CA ASN A 139 -14.70 -19.51 -11.66
C ASN A 139 -14.14 -18.07 -11.51
N GLU A 140 -13.96 -17.57 -10.29
CA GLU A 140 -13.41 -16.24 -10.03
C GLU A 140 -11.89 -16.35 -9.84
N VAL A 141 -11.12 -15.84 -10.80
CA VAL A 141 -9.66 -15.82 -10.72
C VAL A 141 -9.18 -14.62 -9.91
N GLY A 142 -8.24 -14.85 -8.99
CA GLY A 142 -7.61 -13.77 -8.21
C GLY A 142 -8.01 -13.66 -6.73
N PRO A 143 -9.23 -14.01 -6.28
CA PRO A 143 -9.53 -13.99 -4.86
C PRO A 143 -8.67 -15.01 -4.10
N SER A 144 -7.92 -14.53 -3.12
CA SER A 144 -7.20 -15.34 -2.15
C SER A 144 -6.81 -14.46 -0.95
N VAL A 145 -6.57 -15.07 0.21
CA VAL A 145 -6.11 -14.33 1.39
C VAL A 145 -4.77 -13.64 1.12
N GLU A 146 -3.88 -14.31 0.39
CA GLU A 146 -2.55 -13.80 0.02
C GLU A 146 -2.67 -12.58 -0.89
N ASN A 147 -3.50 -12.64 -1.93
CA ASN A 147 -3.69 -11.53 -2.86
C ASN A 147 -4.42 -10.36 -2.19
N ALA A 148 -5.44 -10.64 -1.36
CA ALA A 148 -6.17 -9.61 -0.64
C ALA A 148 -5.29 -8.88 0.38
N ARG A 149 -4.43 -9.63 1.08
CA ARG A 149 -3.42 -9.07 1.99
C ARG A 149 -2.36 -8.26 1.25
N ALA A 150 -1.85 -8.78 0.12
CA ALA A 150 -0.85 -8.10 -0.70
C ALA A 150 -1.41 -6.78 -1.25
N TYR A 151 -2.61 -6.80 -1.84
CA TYR A 151 -3.24 -5.61 -2.40
C TYR A 151 -3.44 -4.52 -1.33
N ASN A 152 -4.20 -4.83 -0.27
CA ASN A 152 -4.55 -3.85 0.74
C ASN A 152 -3.34 -3.38 1.55
N GLY A 153 -2.43 -4.30 1.89
CA GLY A 153 -1.20 -3.97 2.61
C GLY A 153 -0.27 -3.06 1.80
N ASN A 154 -0.04 -3.39 0.52
CA ASN A 154 0.83 -2.59 -0.33
C ASN A 154 0.20 -1.25 -0.73
N LEU A 155 -1.12 -1.20 -0.91
CA LEU A 155 -1.85 0.06 -1.10
C LEU A 155 -1.65 0.98 0.11
N ILE A 156 -1.81 0.47 1.34
CA ILE A 156 -1.56 1.25 2.55
C ILE A 156 -0.11 1.74 2.61
N ALA A 157 0.86 0.90 2.28
CA ALA A 157 2.28 1.28 2.25
C ALA A 157 2.54 2.38 1.21
N HIS A 158 2.01 2.24 0.00
CA HIS A 158 2.08 3.24 -1.06
C HIS A 158 1.48 4.57 -0.62
N LEU A 159 0.27 4.57 -0.07
CA LEU A 159 -0.41 5.78 0.41
C LEU A 159 0.35 6.45 1.57
N ARG A 160 0.93 5.67 2.49
CA ARG A 160 1.76 6.19 3.59
C ARG A 160 3.09 6.77 3.13
N SER A 161 3.63 6.30 2.00
CA SER A 161 4.87 6.83 1.44
C SER A 161 4.76 8.28 0.93
N GLN A 162 3.54 8.77 0.70
CA GLN A 162 3.26 10.11 0.16
C GLN A 162 3.86 10.37 -1.24
N VAL A 163 4.34 9.33 -1.94
CA VAL A 163 4.90 9.48 -3.29
C VAL A 163 3.86 10.01 -4.31
N GLY A 164 2.58 9.70 -4.08
CA GLY A 164 1.48 10.06 -5.00
C GLY A 164 1.50 9.22 -6.28
N THR A 165 0.80 9.70 -7.30
CA THR A 165 0.79 9.07 -8.63
C THR A 165 1.75 9.79 -9.58
N PRO A 166 2.16 9.19 -10.72
CA PRO A 166 2.99 9.88 -11.69
C PRO A 166 2.48 11.25 -12.18
N LEU A 167 1.17 11.42 -12.37
CA LEU A 167 0.56 12.72 -12.73
C LEU A 167 0.22 13.61 -11.53
N MET A 168 0.22 13.07 -10.31
CA MET A 168 -0.01 13.82 -9.07
C MET A 168 1.07 13.48 -8.01
N PRO A 169 2.35 13.80 -8.28
CA PRO A 169 3.46 13.41 -7.41
C PRO A 169 3.49 14.21 -6.11
N GLY A 170 4.06 13.60 -5.05
CA GLY A 170 4.32 14.25 -3.77
C GLY A 170 3.08 14.49 -2.89
N LYS A 171 1.94 13.91 -3.28
CA LYS A 171 0.70 13.99 -2.50
C LYS A 171 -0.02 12.64 -2.54
N SER A 172 -0.30 12.08 -1.36
CA SER A 172 -1.13 10.88 -1.27
C SER A 172 -2.58 11.17 -1.67
N VAL A 173 -3.21 10.22 -2.36
CA VAL A 173 -4.62 10.31 -2.74
C VAL A 173 -5.46 9.77 -1.59
N GLU A 174 -6.36 10.59 -1.04
CA GLU A 174 -7.25 10.13 0.03
C GLU A 174 -8.06 8.92 -0.46
N THR A 175 -7.99 7.82 0.31
CA THR A 175 -8.45 6.50 -0.14
C THR A 175 -9.14 5.73 0.98
N TYR A 176 -10.29 5.16 0.65
CA TYR A 176 -11.11 4.33 1.54
C TYR A 176 -11.05 2.86 1.07
N ILE A 177 -10.64 1.97 1.97
CA ILE A 177 -10.55 0.54 1.69
C ILE A 177 -11.94 -0.08 1.79
N PHE A 178 -12.33 -0.80 0.74
CA PHE A 178 -13.52 -1.62 0.69
C PHE A 178 -13.14 -3.08 1.03
N ALA A 179 -13.61 -3.65 2.14
CA ALA A 179 -14.45 -3.06 3.18
C ALA A 179 -14.01 -3.50 4.58
N LEU A 180 -14.61 -2.91 5.61
CA LEU A 180 -14.27 -3.25 6.99
C LEU A 180 -14.71 -4.69 7.32
N TYR A 181 -15.93 -5.07 6.94
CA TYR A 181 -16.51 -6.38 7.24
C TYR A 181 -16.93 -7.13 5.97
N ASP A 182 -16.97 -8.45 6.06
CA ASP A 182 -17.70 -9.26 5.08
C ASP A 182 -19.20 -8.94 5.17
N GLU A 183 -19.84 -8.81 4.00
CA GLU A 183 -21.26 -8.49 3.86
C GLU A 183 -21.99 -9.68 3.24
N ASP A 184 -22.45 -10.61 4.08
CA ASP A 184 -23.02 -11.90 3.67
C ASP A 184 -24.32 -11.81 2.86
N LEU A 185 -25.05 -10.70 2.97
CA LEU A 185 -26.26 -10.42 2.20
C LEU A 185 -26.01 -9.78 0.83
N LYS A 186 -24.75 -9.53 0.43
CA LYS A 186 -24.45 -8.96 -0.89
C LYS A 186 -24.85 -9.94 -2.02
N PRO A 187 -25.58 -9.45 -3.04
CA PRO A 187 -25.89 -10.26 -4.21
C PRO A 187 -24.63 -10.49 -5.06
N GLY A 188 -24.67 -11.47 -5.95
CA GLY A 188 -23.56 -11.77 -6.88
C GLY A 188 -22.69 -12.94 -6.45
N GLY A 189 -21.45 -12.98 -6.97
CA GLY A 189 -20.48 -14.04 -6.69
C GLY A 189 -20.00 -14.04 -5.24
N THR A 190 -19.29 -15.09 -4.83
CA THR A 190 -18.76 -15.18 -3.46
C THR A 190 -17.72 -14.11 -3.15
N SER A 191 -17.04 -13.58 -4.17
CA SER A 191 -16.16 -12.42 -4.05
C SER A 191 -16.84 -11.21 -3.41
N GLU A 192 -18.06 -10.87 -3.84
CA GLU A 192 -18.82 -9.72 -3.31
C GLU A 192 -19.06 -9.81 -1.80
N ARG A 193 -19.12 -11.03 -1.24
CA ARG A 193 -19.33 -11.27 0.20
C ARG A 193 -18.03 -11.46 0.99
N SER A 194 -16.87 -11.27 0.35
CA SER A 194 -15.57 -11.67 0.90
C SER A 194 -14.49 -10.57 0.75
N PHE A 195 -14.86 -9.29 0.84
CA PHE A 195 -13.94 -8.14 0.80
C PHE A 195 -13.48 -7.67 2.19
N GLY A 196 -14.04 -8.22 3.27
CA GLY A 196 -13.84 -7.73 4.63
C GLY A 196 -12.42 -7.94 5.14
N LEU A 197 -11.81 -6.87 5.67
CA LEU A 197 -10.63 -6.98 6.52
C LEU A 197 -10.91 -7.79 7.80
N TYR A 198 -12.18 -7.79 8.24
CA TYR A 198 -12.71 -8.54 9.35
C TYR A 198 -13.95 -9.32 8.92
N LYS A 199 -14.27 -10.38 9.66
CA LYS A 199 -15.57 -11.05 9.60
C LYS A 199 -16.59 -10.35 10.51
N PRO A 200 -17.90 -10.62 10.38
CA PRO A 200 -18.93 -10.01 11.23
C PRO A 200 -18.77 -10.32 12.73
N ASP A 201 -18.11 -11.43 13.07
CA ASP A 201 -17.76 -11.80 14.44
C ASP A 201 -16.51 -11.10 15.00
N LEU A 202 -16.01 -10.08 14.28
CA LEU A 202 -14.81 -9.29 14.58
C LEU A 202 -13.48 -10.04 14.44
N THR A 203 -13.50 -11.29 13.97
CA THR A 203 -12.25 -11.99 13.66
C THR A 203 -11.55 -11.32 12.46
N VAL A 204 -10.23 -11.14 12.57
CA VAL A 204 -9.42 -10.60 11.48
C VAL A 204 -9.36 -11.61 10.36
N THR A 205 -9.67 -11.20 9.13
CA THR A 205 -9.49 -12.05 7.94
C THR A 205 -8.01 -12.14 7.58
N TYR A 206 -7.32 -11.00 7.53
CA TYR A 206 -5.88 -10.86 7.32
C TYR A 206 -5.40 -9.50 7.86
N ASP A 207 -4.19 -9.44 8.40
CA ASP A 207 -3.63 -8.19 8.95
C ASP A 207 -2.92 -7.35 7.86
N VAL A 208 -3.33 -6.08 7.78
CA VAL A 208 -2.81 -5.05 6.87
C VAL A 208 -2.22 -3.83 7.60
N GLY A 209 -2.10 -3.88 8.94
CA GLY A 209 -1.37 -2.89 9.73
C GLY A 209 -2.07 -1.54 9.90
N LEU A 210 -3.40 -1.51 9.99
CA LEU A 210 -4.19 -0.28 10.24
C LEU A 210 -4.19 0.17 11.71
N SER A 211 -4.05 -0.74 12.67
CA SER A 211 -4.21 -0.48 14.12
C SER A 211 -3.03 0.26 14.80
N LYS A 212 -1.93 0.54 14.11
CA LYS A 212 -0.72 1.14 14.69
C LYS A 212 -0.71 2.68 14.67
N SER A 213 -1.73 3.34 15.22
CA SER A 213 -1.66 4.79 15.51
C SER A 213 -1.71 5.07 17.02
N SER A 214 -0.57 5.46 17.59
CA SER A 214 -0.54 6.15 18.88
C SER A 214 0.51 7.25 18.81
N GLN A 215 0.09 8.43 18.35
CA GLN A 215 0.76 9.68 18.65
C GLN A 215 0.26 10.15 20.01
N THR A 216 1.15 10.40 20.97
CA THR A 216 0.81 11.15 22.18
C THR A 216 1.77 12.34 22.31
N PRO A 217 1.29 13.58 22.48
CA PRO A 217 2.12 14.78 22.63
C PRO A 217 2.82 14.81 23.99
N SER A 218 4.10 15.17 23.98
CA SER A 218 4.95 15.32 25.16
C SER A 218 4.86 16.73 25.75
N THR A 219 4.55 16.84 27.04
CA THR A 219 5.07 17.91 27.90
C THR A 219 5.30 17.42 29.34
N PRO A 220 6.31 17.96 30.06
CA PRO A 220 6.92 17.31 31.21
C PRO A 220 6.46 17.93 32.54
N SER A 221 6.36 17.11 33.60
CA SER A 221 6.40 17.62 34.97
C SER A 221 7.04 16.62 35.93
N THR A 222 7.98 17.19 36.68
CA THR A 222 8.97 16.64 37.57
C THR A 222 8.38 16.34 38.95
N SER A 223 8.63 15.16 39.51
CA SER A 223 8.87 14.98 40.95
C SER A 223 9.22 13.52 41.28
N THR A 224 10.32 13.38 42.01
CA THR A 224 10.93 12.15 42.55
C THR A 224 11.01 12.32 44.08
N PRO A 225 11.40 11.30 44.88
CA PRO A 225 10.95 9.91 44.90
C PRO A 225 10.78 9.37 46.33
N THR A 226 10.04 8.28 46.53
CA THR A 226 10.39 7.27 47.56
C THR A 226 9.94 5.87 47.09
N THR A 227 10.89 4.94 47.11
CA THR A 227 10.94 3.61 46.45
C THR A 227 10.30 2.50 47.29
N PRO A 228 9.79 1.40 46.68
CA PRO A 228 10.60 0.33 46.09
C PRO A 228 10.21 0.07 44.61
N ARG A 229 11.11 0.36 43.66
CA ARG A 229 10.81 0.38 42.21
C ARG A 229 11.50 -0.75 41.46
N VAL A 230 10.66 -1.59 40.85
CA VAL A 230 10.94 -2.53 39.76
C VAL A 230 11.69 -1.80 38.64
N THR A 231 12.84 -2.35 38.26
CA THR A 231 13.78 -1.81 37.29
C THR A 231 13.21 -1.81 35.85
N PRO A 232 13.72 -0.93 34.97
CA PRO A 232 12.98 -0.33 33.86
C PRO A 232 13.06 -1.13 32.54
N SER A 233 11.99 -1.10 31.75
CA SER A 233 12.03 -1.53 30.34
C SER A 233 12.96 -0.63 29.52
N PRO A 234 13.79 -1.16 28.61
CA PRO A 234 14.82 -0.39 27.92
C PRO A 234 14.26 0.46 26.76
N LYS A 235 15.01 1.51 26.36
CA LYS A 235 15.01 2.10 24.99
C LYS A 235 14.86 0.99 23.93
N PRO A 236 14.37 1.24 22.69
CA PRO A 236 14.41 0.20 21.66
C PRO A 236 15.88 -0.18 21.47
N SER A 237 16.24 -1.29 22.09
CA SER A 237 17.55 -1.90 22.00
C SER A 237 17.61 -2.44 20.58
N SER A 238 18.62 -1.99 19.85
CA SER A 238 19.33 -2.76 18.84
C SER A 238 18.64 -4.07 18.42
N ALA A 239 17.71 -3.99 17.47
CA ALA A 239 17.02 -5.16 16.95
C ALA A 239 17.60 -5.48 15.56
N TRP A 240 18.00 -6.73 15.36
CA TRP A 240 18.52 -7.22 14.09
C TRP A 240 17.43 -7.99 13.34
N CYS A 241 17.47 -7.93 12.02
CA CYS A 241 16.60 -8.73 11.17
C CYS A 241 17.29 -10.03 10.75
N VAL A 242 16.70 -11.19 11.08
CA VAL A 242 17.26 -12.51 10.76
C VAL A 242 16.21 -13.45 10.16
N PRO A 243 16.61 -14.47 9.39
CA PRO A 243 15.69 -15.47 8.88
C PRO A 243 15.07 -16.30 10.01
N LYS A 244 13.82 -16.74 9.83
CA LYS A 244 13.16 -17.70 10.72
C LYS A 244 13.78 -19.10 10.55
N ALA A 245 13.68 -19.91 11.60
CA ALA A 245 14.01 -21.32 11.51
C ALA A 245 13.08 -22.03 10.51
N GLY A 246 13.63 -22.95 9.70
CA GLY A 246 12.86 -23.76 8.76
C GLY A 246 12.58 -23.12 7.39
N VAL A 247 13.16 -21.95 7.09
CA VAL A 247 13.09 -21.34 5.76
C VAL A 247 14.00 -22.12 4.80
N SER A 248 13.50 -22.43 3.60
CA SER A 248 14.26 -23.19 2.59
C SER A 248 15.37 -22.36 1.96
N ASP A 249 16.44 -23.01 1.49
CA ASP A 249 17.54 -22.33 0.78
C ASP A 249 17.06 -21.55 -0.44
N ALA A 250 16.03 -22.02 -1.15
CA ALA A 250 15.43 -21.31 -2.28
C ALA A 250 14.80 -19.97 -1.85
N GLN A 251 14.11 -19.94 -0.71
CA GLN A 251 13.53 -18.72 -0.16
C GLN A 251 14.61 -17.78 0.40
N LEU A 252 15.65 -18.33 1.03
CA LEU A 252 16.79 -17.55 1.52
C LEU A 252 17.57 -16.92 0.37
N GLN A 253 17.74 -17.64 -0.75
CA GLN A 253 18.36 -17.11 -1.96
C GLN A 253 17.52 -15.98 -2.54
N ALA A 254 16.19 -16.13 -2.61
CA ALA A 254 15.30 -15.07 -3.08
C ALA A 254 15.38 -13.80 -2.20
N ASN A 255 15.48 -13.96 -0.88
CA ASN A 255 15.66 -12.84 0.05
C ASN A 255 17.01 -12.14 -0.14
N LEU A 256 18.07 -12.93 -0.33
CA LEU A 256 19.42 -12.44 -0.59
C LEU A 256 19.47 -11.65 -1.89
N ASP A 257 18.93 -12.21 -2.97
CA ASP A 257 18.85 -11.57 -4.28
C ASP A 257 18.02 -10.28 -4.21
N TYR A 258 16.91 -10.29 -3.46
CA TYR A 258 16.09 -9.11 -3.22
C TYR A 258 16.87 -8.00 -2.52
N ALA A 259 17.53 -8.31 -1.39
CA ALA A 259 18.28 -7.32 -0.63
C ALA A 259 19.41 -6.72 -1.48
N CYS A 260 20.28 -7.56 -2.06
CA CYS A 260 21.42 -7.11 -2.85
C CYS A 260 21.02 -6.43 -4.18
N GLY A 261 19.89 -6.83 -4.77
CA GLY A 261 19.33 -6.24 -5.98
C GLY A 261 18.70 -4.86 -5.78
N HIS A 262 18.39 -4.46 -4.52
CA HIS A 262 17.75 -3.19 -4.19
C HIS A 262 18.69 -2.21 -3.47
N GLY A 263 19.95 -2.14 -3.92
CA GLY A 263 20.90 -1.09 -3.51
C GLY A 263 21.58 -1.32 -2.16
N ILE A 264 21.54 -2.54 -1.62
CA ILE A 264 22.27 -2.94 -0.42
C ILE A 264 23.69 -3.41 -0.79
N ASP A 265 24.70 -2.91 -0.07
CA ASP A 265 26.09 -3.30 -0.27
C ASP A 265 26.37 -4.70 0.33
N CYS A 266 26.26 -5.71 -0.53
CA CYS A 266 26.52 -7.11 -0.18
C CYS A 266 28.00 -7.52 -0.34
N SER A 267 28.95 -6.60 -0.39
CA SER A 267 30.38 -6.92 -0.53
C SER A 267 30.94 -7.74 0.65
N ALA A 268 30.45 -7.52 1.86
CA ALA A 268 30.93 -8.20 3.08
C ALA A 268 30.67 -9.72 3.09
N ILE A 269 29.74 -10.21 2.27
CA ILE A 269 29.38 -11.63 2.13
C ILE A 269 29.96 -12.27 0.85
N GLN A 270 30.79 -11.56 0.09
CA GLN A 270 31.51 -12.12 -1.06
C GLN A 270 32.81 -12.81 -0.63
N PRO A 271 33.43 -13.68 -1.46
CA PRO A 271 34.70 -14.33 -1.12
C PRO A 271 35.77 -13.34 -0.66
N GLY A 272 36.31 -13.55 0.54
CA GLY A 272 37.28 -12.65 1.18
C GLY A 272 36.67 -11.54 2.06
N GLY A 273 35.34 -11.43 2.10
CA GLY A 273 34.60 -10.53 2.99
C GLY A 273 34.49 -11.05 4.43
N ALA A 274 34.34 -10.13 5.38
CA ALA A 274 34.33 -10.46 6.81
C ALA A 274 33.13 -11.33 7.27
N CYS A 275 32.06 -11.37 6.47
CA CYS A 275 30.83 -12.14 6.70
C CYS A 275 30.64 -13.27 5.67
N PHE A 276 31.69 -13.63 4.93
CA PHE A 276 31.63 -14.72 3.95
C PHE A 276 31.46 -16.09 4.61
N ASP A 277 32.16 -16.33 5.72
CA ASP A 277 32.09 -17.61 6.43
C ASP A 277 31.02 -17.56 7.53
N PRO A 278 30.24 -18.65 7.75
CA PRO A 278 30.25 -19.88 6.96
C PRO A 278 29.68 -19.61 5.55
N ASN A 279 30.24 -20.25 4.52
CA ASN A 279 29.79 -20.09 3.14
C ASN A 279 28.49 -20.87 2.88
N THR A 280 27.37 -20.31 3.31
CA THR A 280 26.03 -20.88 3.15
C THR A 280 25.03 -19.81 2.74
N VAL A 281 23.97 -20.19 2.02
CA VAL A 281 22.90 -19.25 1.64
C VAL A 281 22.26 -18.62 2.87
N ALA A 282 22.10 -19.37 3.96
CA ALA A 282 21.49 -18.89 5.19
C ALA A 282 22.28 -17.78 5.89
N SER A 283 23.60 -17.93 6.03
CA SER A 283 24.46 -16.91 6.65
C SER A 283 24.53 -15.64 5.80
N HIS A 284 24.62 -15.78 4.48
CA HIS A 284 24.65 -14.64 3.56
C HIS A 284 23.32 -13.90 3.53
N ALA A 285 22.20 -14.63 3.45
CA ALA A 285 20.85 -14.06 3.49
C ALA A 285 20.62 -13.30 4.82
N ALA A 286 21.01 -13.89 5.96
CA ALA A 286 20.84 -13.24 7.25
C ALA A 286 21.53 -11.87 7.33
N TYR A 287 22.76 -11.77 6.83
CA TYR A 287 23.49 -10.51 6.80
C TYR A 287 22.84 -9.47 5.87
N ALA A 288 22.50 -9.88 4.65
CA ALA A 288 21.88 -8.99 3.67
C ALA A 288 20.48 -8.49 4.12
N MET A 289 19.68 -9.36 4.73
CA MET A 289 18.37 -9.03 5.28
C MET A 289 18.46 -8.03 6.43
N ASN A 290 19.46 -8.18 7.31
CA ASN A 290 19.73 -7.21 8.36
C ASN A 290 20.17 -5.86 7.80
N LEU A 291 21.09 -5.87 6.83
CA LEU A 291 21.59 -4.64 6.22
C LEU A 291 20.46 -3.89 5.50
N TYR A 292 19.59 -4.60 4.79
CA TYR A 292 18.38 -4.03 4.18
C TYR A 292 17.48 -3.35 5.22
N TYR A 293 17.17 -4.04 6.33
CA TYR A 293 16.35 -3.50 7.41
C TYR A 293 16.91 -2.20 7.98
N HIS A 294 18.23 -2.09 8.16
CA HIS A 294 18.85 -0.87 8.70
C HIS A 294 19.03 0.24 7.67
N THR A 295 19.25 -0.09 6.40
CA THR A 295 19.44 0.90 5.33
C THR A 295 18.12 1.51 4.86
N VAL A 296 17.07 0.70 4.74
CA VAL A 296 15.74 1.15 4.27
C VAL A 296 14.89 1.71 5.40
N GLY A 297 15.14 1.30 6.64
CA GLY A 297 14.54 1.86 7.85
C GLY A 297 14.05 0.79 8.82
N THR A 298 14.23 1.02 10.11
CA THR A 298 14.04 0.03 11.18
C THR A 298 12.57 -0.15 11.60
N ILE A 299 11.68 -0.34 10.62
CA ILE A 299 10.27 -0.71 10.85
C ILE A 299 10.08 -2.21 10.63
N PRO A 300 9.30 -2.93 11.46
CA PRO A 300 9.20 -4.40 11.39
C PRO A 300 8.82 -4.96 10.01
N LEU A 301 8.12 -4.19 9.17
CA LEU A 301 7.75 -4.59 7.81
C LEU A 301 8.97 -4.77 6.90
N ASN A 302 10.02 -3.97 7.09
CA ASN A 302 11.28 -4.10 6.36
C ASN A 302 12.07 -5.35 6.80
N CYS A 303 11.59 -6.06 7.83
CA CYS A 303 12.08 -7.35 8.28
C CYS A 303 11.01 -8.46 8.14
N ASP A 304 10.18 -8.40 7.09
CA ASP A 304 9.22 -9.47 6.80
C ASP A 304 9.77 -10.48 5.79
N PHE A 305 10.36 -10.01 4.68
CA PHE A 305 10.89 -10.85 3.59
C PHE A 305 9.92 -11.97 3.18
N SER A 306 8.68 -11.63 2.84
CA SER A 306 7.62 -12.61 2.55
C SER A 306 7.41 -13.59 3.70
N GLN A 307 7.35 -13.07 4.92
CA GLN A 307 7.22 -13.78 6.20
C GLN A 307 8.33 -14.76 6.56
N THR A 308 9.47 -14.71 5.87
CA THR A 308 10.61 -15.58 6.15
C THR A 308 11.59 -14.99 7.16
N ALA A 309 11.41 -13.73 7.56
CA ALA A 309 12.27 -13.02 8.51
C ALA A 309 11.57 -12.67 9.82
N THR A 310 12.36 -12.44 10.86
CA THR A 310 11.92 -11.97 12.17
C THR A 310 12.94 -11.04 12.79
N LEU A 311 12.47 -10.13 13.65
CA LEU A 311 13.35 -9.32 14.48
C LEU A 311 13.84 -10.13 15.68
N THR A 312 15.10 -9.93 16.04
CA THR A 312 15.74 -10.51 17.22
C THR A 312 16.49 -9.44 18.01
N SER A 313 16.49 -9.58 19.33
CA SER A 313 17.35 -8.78 20.23
C SER A 313 18.70 -9.45 20.50
N SER A 314 18.91 -10.66 19.98
CA SER A 314 20.18 -11.37 20.09
C SER A 314 21.11 -10.93 18.97
N ASN A 315 22.27 -10.38 19.32
CA ASN A 315 23.26 -9.93 18.34
C ASN A 315 23.74 -11.14 17.49
N PRO A 316 23.48 -11.16 16.17
CA PRO A 316 23.88 -12.25 15.30
C PRO A 316 25.33 -12.12 14.80
N SER A 317 26.09 -11.11 15.26
CA SER A 317 27.51 -10.94 14.93
C SER A 317 28.37 -12.10 15.46
N TYR A 318 29.40 -12.46 14.72
CA TYR A 318 30.33 -13.52 15.09
C TYR A 318 31.69 -13.30 14.44
N ASN A 319 32.78 -13.72 15.10
CA ASN A 319 34.16 -13.54 14.62
C ASN A 319 34.42 -12.09 14.15
N ALA A 320 34.84 -11.91 12.89
CA ALA A 320 35.05 -10.62 12.25
C ALA A 320 33.77 -10.04 11.57
N CYS A 321 32.67 -10.80 11.53
CA CYS A 321 31.41 -10.39 10.93
C CYS A 321 30.56 -9.59 11.92
N THR A 322 30.45 -8.27 11.69
CA THR A 322 29.65 -7.36 12.52
C THR A 322 28.35 -6.99 11.81
N TYR A 323 27.22 -7.30 12.44
CA TYR A 323 25.90 -6.90 11.96
C TYR A 323 25.57 -5.48 12.45
N PRO A 324 25.28 -4.51 11.56
CA PRO A 324 24.89 -3.16 11.96
C PRO A 324 23.57 -3.20 12.73
N GLY A 325 23.42 -2.29 13.70
CA GLY A 325 22.17 -2.16 14.46
C GLY A 325 22.29 -2.13 15.97
N GLY A 326 23.48 -2.29 16.58
CA GLY A 326 23.65 -2.20 18.03
C GLY A 326 25.03 -1.79 18.53
N ASN A 327 25.10 -1.21 19.74
CA ASN A 327 26.36 -1.00 20.46
C ASN A 327 26.97 -2.36 20.83
N THR A 328 28.28 -2.49 20.59
CA THR A 328 29.16 -3.58 21.03
C THR A 328 29.08 -3.82 22.53
#